data_AF-A0A926AMK6-F1
#
_entry.id   AF-A0A926AMK6-F1
#
_cell.length_a   1.000
_cell.length_b   1.000
_cell.length_c   1.000
_cell.angle_alpha   90.00
_cell.angle_beta   90.00
_cell.angle_gamma   90.00
#
_symmetry.space_group_name_H-M   'P 1'
#
loop_
_entity.id
_entity.type
_entity.pdbx_description
1 polymer ?
#
loop_
_entity_poly.entity_id
_entity_poly.type
_entity_poly.pdbx_seq_one_letter_code
_entity_poly.pdbx_strand_id
1 'polypeptide(L)'
;MTRALPLVLCIVSLVSTGCGGAASLSSWQNGVERYVADTGGGDPNALQDVKLPDGRRGFSTLGSPNPRESTDANAVLLRHTSVNGQRRFVYLVGIVDRQAVKDIRLATLAIRDGNYDWQTSKKDPEALKAYQQFDERRWRERFPDRKTAPPEYTSFPQAADQFDVEVSDQSITATHRQPGAVWELPIS
;
A
#
# COMPACT_ATOMS: atom_id res chain seq x y z
N MET A 1 -3.59 50.97 44.00
CA MET A 1 -4.09 51.14 42.62
C MET A 1 -2.85 51.49 41.82
N THR A 2 -2.34 50.72 40.85
CA THR A 2 -2.99 50.11 39.68
C THR A 2 -2.05 49.03 39.10
N ARG A 3 -2.63 47.96 38.56
CA ARG A 3 -1.96 46.80 37.94
C ARG A 3 -1.40 47.14 36.56
N ALA A 4 -0.37 46.42 36.10
CA ALA A 4 -0.28 45.95 34.70
C ALA A 4 0.79 44.84 34.55
N LEU A 5 0.33 43.60 34.31
CA LEU A 5 1.14 42.45 33.88
C LEU A 5 0.98 42.36 32.34
N PRO A 6 2.06 42.30 31.54
CA PRO A 6 1.92 42.09 30.11
C PRO A 6 1.67 40.59 29.83
N LEU A 7 0.45 40.30 29.41
CA LEU A 7 0.02 39.00 28.89
C LEU A 7 0.62 38.82 27.49
N VAL A 8 1.74 38.09 27.39
CA VAL A 8 2.32 37.67 26.11
C VAL A 8 1.50 36.50 25.56
N LEU A 9 0.66 36.80 24.59
CA LEU A 9 -0.21 35.85 23.91
C LEU A 9 0.62 35.05 22.88
N CYS A 10 1.05 33.84 23.24
CA CYS A 10 1.64 32.88 22.31
C CYS A 10 0.56 32.35 21.36
N ILE A 11 0.44 32.94 20.17
CA ILE A 11 -0.34 32.37 19.06
C ILE A 11 0.58 31.39 18.32
N VAL A 12 0.60 30.13 18.77
CA VAL A 12 1.17 29.02 18.01
C VAL A 12 0.09 28.55 17.04
N SER A 13 0.10 29.09 15.83
CA SER A 13 -0.72 28.60 14.72
C SER A 13 -0.15 27.26 14.24
N LEU A 14 -0.59 26.14 14.84
CA LEU A 14 -0.47 24.83 14.21
C LEU A 14 -1.35 24.84 12.96
N VAL A 15 -0.76 25.21 11.83
CA VAL A 15 -1.35 24.98 10.52
C VAL A 15 -1.12 23.51 10.18
N SER A 16 -2.00 22.66 10.70
CA SER A 16 -2.14 21.27 10.26
C SER A 16 -2.76 21.28 8.86
N THR A 17 -1.99 21.63 7.83
CA THR A 17 -2.36 21.41 6.43
C THR A 17 -2.34 19.91 6.14
N GLY A 18 -3.33 19.19 6.68
CA GLY A 18 -3.74 17.89 6.19
C GLY A 18 -4.49 18.11 4.89
N CYS A 19 -3.75 18.39 3.81
CA CYS A 19 -4.32 18.36 2.48
C CYS A 19 -4.74 16.91 2.24
N GLY A 20 -6.05 16.63 2.28
CA GLY A 20 -6.64 15.34 1.95
C GLY A 20 -6.42 15.05 0.47
N GLY A 21 -5.19 14.70 0.11
CA GLY A 21 -4.82 14.23 -1.21
C GLY A 21 -5.25 12.79 -1.36
N ALA A 22 -5.77 12.45 -2.54
CA ALA A 22 -6.02 11.05 -2.90
C ALA A 22 -4.76 10.22 -2.68
N ALA A 23 -4.88 9.04 -2.03
CA ALA A 23 -3.72 8.18 -1.84
C ALA A 23 -3.09 7.82 -3.18
N SER A 24 -1.77 7.82 -3.19
CA SER A 24 -0.92 7.50 -4.33
C SER A 24 0.20 6.58 -3.86
N LEU A 25 0.95 5.99 -4.80
CA LEU A 25 2.11 5.18 -4.45
C LEU A 25 3.14 5.98 -3.64
N SER A 26 3.41 7.23 -4.02
CA SER A 26 4.35 8.10 -3.31
C SER A 26 3.88 8.49 -1.91
N SER A 27 2.58 8.79 -1.73
CA SER A 27 2.07 9.08 -0.39
C SER A 27 2.10 7.85 0.51
N TRP A 28 1.88 6.66 -0.05
CA TRP A 28 2.04 5.39 0.66
C TRP A 28 3.50 5.15 1.07
N GLN A 29 4.46 5.35 0.17
CA GLN A 29 5.90 5.26 0.47
C GLN A 29 6.27 6.20 1.64
N ASN A 30 5.88 7.46 1.56
CA ASN A 30 6.10 8.44 2.63
C ASN A 30 5.44 8.00 3.96
N GLY A 31 4.29 7.33 3.91
CA GLY A 31 3.62 6.76 5.07
C GLY A 31 4.43 5.65 5.73
N VAL A 32 5.01 4.75 4.92
CA VAL A 32 5.91 3.69 5.40
C VAL A 32 7.16 4.29 6.04
N GLU A 33 7.80 5.26 5.39
CA GLU A 33 8.99 5.94 5.92
C GLU A 33 8.71 6.61 7.27
N ARG A 34 7.58 7.33 7.36
CA ARG A 34 7.15 7.95 8.61
C ARG A 34 6.90 6.91 9.70
N TYR A 35 6.27 5.78 9.37
CA TYR A 35 6.05 4.71 10.34
C TYR A 35 7.37 4.14 10.88
N VAL A 36 8.35 3.91 10.01
CA VAL A 36 9.68 3.44 10.44
C VAL A 36 10.35 4.46 11.36
N ALA A 37 10.31 5.75 11.00
CA ALA A 37 10.91 6.81 11.80
C ALA A 37 10.21 6.98 13.17
N ASP A 38 8.89 7.14 13.16
CA ASP A 38 8.12 7.56 14.33
C ASP A 38 7.75 6.38 15.25
N THR A 39 7.35 5.25 14.67
CA THR A 39 6.90 4.06 15.42
C THR A 39 8.02 3.04 15.57
N GLY A 40 8.79 2.81 14.52
CA GLY A 40 9.91 1.86 14.50
C GLY A 40 11.19 2.38 15.17
N GLY A 41 11.25 3.67 15.54
CA GLY A 41 12.46 4.29 16.07
C GLY A 41 13.65 4.23 15.09
N GLY A 42 13.37 4.19 13.79
CA GLY A 42 14.35 3.99 12.73
C GLY A 42 14.68 2.53 12.42
N ASP A 43 14.15 1.54 13.17
CA ASP A 43 14.35 0.12 12.86
C ASP A 43 13.37 -0.35 11.77
N PRO A 44 13.85 -0.71 10.57
CA PRO A 44 12.99 -1.17 9.49
C PRO A 44 12.30 -2.51 9.79
N ASN A 45 12.81 -3.31 10.74
CA ASN A 45 12.18 -4.59 11.09
C ASN A 45 10.79 -4.44 11.69
N ALA A 46 10.45 -3.25 12.22
CA ALA A 46 9.10 -2.94 12.68
C ALA A 46 8.03 -3.11 11.58
N LEU A 47 8.42 -3.05 10.30
CA LEU A 47 7.52 -3.29 9.16
C LEU A 47 7.06 -4.75 9.04
N GLN A 48 7.79 -5.71 9.62
CA GLN A 48 7.42 -7.12 9.54
C GLN A 48 6.18 -7.47 10.35
N ASP A 49 5.88 -6.65 11.37
CA ASP A 49 4.81 -6.87 12.33
C ASP A 49 3.54 -6.06 12.03
N VAL A 50 3.61 -5.13 11.07
CA VAL A 50 2.43 -4.35 10.64
C VAL A 50 1.44 -5.27 9.94
N LYS A 51 0.19 -5.21 10.38
CA LYS A 51 -0.91 -6.01 9.83
C LYS A 51 -2.00 -5.11 9.27
N LEU A 52 -2.54 -5.52 8.14
CA LEU A 52 -3.78 -5.03 7.58
C LEU A 52 -4.96 -5.46 8.47
N PRO A 53 -6.16 -4.84 8.33
CA PRO A 53 -7.34 -5.21 9.11
C PRO A 53 -7.76 -6.69 9.01
N ASP A 54 -7.39 -7.36 7.91
CA ASP A 54 -7.64 -8.78 7.70
C ASP A 54 -6.57 -9.71 8.30
N GLY A 55 -5.58 -9.15 9.01
CA GLY A 55 -4.50 -9.87 9.68
C GLY A 55 -3.29 -10.17 8.80
N ARG A 56 -3.34 -9.92 7.48
CA ARG A 56 -2.17 -10.09 6.59
C ARG A 56 -1.11 -9.06 6.91
N ARG A 57 0.16 -9.43 6.74
CA ARG A 57 1.26 -8.47 6.87
C ARG A 57 1.18 -7.45 5.74
N GLY A 58 1.35 -6.17 6.06
CA GLY A 58 1.15 -5.12 5.08
C GLY A 58 1.09 -3.73 5.68
N PHE A 59 0.90 -2.73 4.83
CA PHE A 59 0.80 -1.34 5.23
C PHE A 59 -0.26 -0.62 4.39
N SER A 60 -1.16 0.11 5.05
CA SER A 60 -2.23 0.86 4.39
C SER A 60 -2.16 2.34 4.70
N THR A 61 -2.51 3.17 3.73
CA THR A 61 -2.75 4.60 3.88
C THR A 61 -4.15 4.91 3.38
N LEU A 62 -4.99 5.45 4.26
CA LEU A 62 -6.37 5.82 3.94
C LEU A 62 -6.44 7.29 3.52
N GLY A 63 -7.16 7.57 2.44
CA GLY A 63 -7.37 8.96 1.97
C GLY A 63 -8.48 9.70 2.70
N SER A 64 -9.55 8.99 3.08
CA SER A 64 -10.74 9.52 3.75
C SER A 64 -11.32 8.49 4.72
N PRO A 65 -11.97 8.92 5.82
CA PRO A 65 -12.72 8.01 6.69
C PRO A 65 -13.92 7.33 6.01
N ASN A 66 -14.45 7.93 4.93
CA ASN A 66 -15.57 7.38 4.17
C ASN A 66 -15.04 6.59 2.95
N PRO A 67 -15.15 5.24 2.92
CA PRO A 67 -14.60 4.43 1.83
C PRO A 67 -15.20 4.74 0.45
N ARG A 68 -16.44 5.25 0.38
CA ARG A 68 -17.11 5.59 -0.89
C ARG A 68 -16.54 6.83 -1.56
N GLU A 69 -15.82 7.64 -0.80
CA GLU A 69 -15.19 8.88 -1.25
C GLU A 69 -13.65 8.80 -1.15
N SER A 70 -13.12 7.69 -0.62
CA SER A 70 -11.70 7.53 -0.38
C SER A 70 -10.94 7.04 -1.61
N THR A 71 -9.73 7.54 -1.75
CA THR A 71 -8.68 6.86 -2.50
C THR A 71 -7.67 6.35 -1.47
N ASP A 72 -7.51 5.04 -1.39
CA ASP A 72 -6.65 4.34 -0.45
C ASP A 72 -5.47 3.69 -1.17
N ALA A 73 -4.37 3.47 -0.44
CA ALA A 73 -3.27 2.63 -0.89
C ALA A 73 -3.10 1.50 0.12
N ASN A 74 -3.31 0.26 -0.33
CA ASN A 74 -3.18 -0.94 0.49
C ASN A 74 -2.04 -1.78 -0.05
N ALA A 75 -1.08 -2.13 0.81
CA ALA A 75 0.06 -2.96 0.42
C ALA A 75 0.12 -4.24 1.23
N VAL A 76 0.27 -5.37 0.56
CA VAL A 76 0.55 -6.66 1.20
C VAL A 76 2.06 -6.87 1.19
N LEU A 77 2.65 -7.14 2.36
CA LEU A 77 4.04 -7.58 2.47
C LEU A 77 4.10 -9.03 2.01
N LEU A 78 4.68 -9.27 0.84
CA LEU A 78 4.79 -10.61 0.29
C LEU A 78 5.99 -11.38 0.83
N ARG A 79 7.14 -10.70 0.97
CA ARG A 79 8.39 -11.32 1.42
C ARG A 79 9.34 -10.28 1.99
N HIS A 80 10.20 -10.70 2.92
CA HIS A 80 11.40 -10.00 3.34
C HIS A 80 12.60 -10.89 2.98
N THR A 81 13.49 -10.42 2.10
CA THR A 81 14.58 -11.23 1.54
C THR A 81 15.78 -10.37 1.18
N SER A 82 16.93 -10.99 0.96
CA SER A 82 18.10 -10.32 0.39
C SER A 82 18.10 -10.42 -1.14
N VAL A 83 18.44 -9.34 -1.83
CA VAL A 83 18.73 -9.30 -3.26
C VAL A 83 20.02 -8.52 -3.45
N ASN A 84 21.01 -9.08 -4.18
CA ASN A 84 22.34 -8.47 -4.34
C ASN A 84 22.99 -8.08 -2.99
N GLY A 85 22.81 -8.92 -1.95
CA GLY A 85 23.35 -8.69 -0.61
C GLY A 85 22.63 -7.62 0.22
N GLN A 86 21.58 -6.99 -0.30
CA GLN A 86 20.79 -5.97 0.39
C GLN A 86 19.43 -6.53 0.81
N ARG A 87 19.08 -6.40 2.09
CA ARG A 87 17.75 -6.79 2.59
C ARG A 87 16.68 -5.86 2.03
N ARG A 88 15.62 -6.45 1.50
CA ARG A 88 14.50 -5.79 0.84
C ARG A 88 13.18 -6.32 1.37
N PHE A 89 12.26 -5.41 1.65
CA PHE A 89 10.84 -5.71 1.82
C PHE A 89 10.17 -5.67 0.46
N VAL A 90 9.42 -6.71 0.12
CA VAL A 90 8.73 -6.85 -1.15
C VAL A 90 7.23 -6.71 -0.90
N TYR A 91 6.62 -5.68 -1.49
CA TYR A 91 5.20 -5.37 -1.36
C TYR A 91 4.47 -5.46 -2.69
N LEU A 92 3.23 -5.93 -2.67
CA LEU A 92 2.28 -5.67 -3.74
C LEU A 92 1.31 -4.59 -3.27
N VAL A 93 1.30 -3.46 -3.96
CA VAL A 93 0.59 -2.24 -3.58
C VAL A 93 -0.57 -2.00 -4.52
N GLY A 94 -1.79 -2.01 -4.01
CA GLY A 94 -3.01 -1.65 -4.74
C GLY A 94 -3.46 -0.24 -4.39
N ILE A 95 -3.71 0.58 -5.41
CA ILE A 95 -4.40 1.87 -5.27
C ILE A 95 -5.89 1.62 -5.49
N VAL A 96 -6.71 1.93 -4.48
CA VAL A 96 -8.15 1.67 -4.46
C VAL A 96 -8.87 3.00 -4.44
N ASP A 97 -9.61 3.32 -5.50
CA ASP A 97 -10.42 4.53 -5.58
C ASP A 97 -11.90 4.17 -5.50
N ARG A 98 -12.59 4.76 -4.52
CA ARG A 98 -14.02 4.51 -4.23
C ARG A 98 -14.31 3.01 -4.18
N GLN A 99 -13.50 2.30 -3.40
CA GLN A 99 -13.57 0.86 -3.18
C GLN A 99 -13.29 -0.04 -4.40
N ALA A 100 -12.82 0.54 -5.51
CA ALA A 100 -12.41 -0.20 -6.71
C ALA A 100 -10.92 -0.04 -6.96
N VAL A 101 -10.18 -1.14 -7.09
CA VAL A 101 -8.76 -1.14 -7.41
C VAL A 101 -8.53 -0.51 -8.80
N LYS A 102 -7.59 0.43 -8.89
CA LYS A 102 -7.26 1.21 -10.10
C LYS A 102 -5.83 1.02 -10.59
N ASP A 103 -4.92 0.60 -9.71
CA ASP A 103 -3.52 0.32 -10.02
C ASP A 103 -3.04 -0.76 -9.06
N ILE A 104 -2.21 -1.68 -9.53
CA ILE A 104 -1.47 -2.62 -8.68
C ILE A 104 -0.02 -2.61 -9.15
N ARG A 105 0.91 -2.42 -8.21
CA ARG A 105 2.34 -2.40 -8.50
C ARG A 105 3.13 -3.22 -7.52
N LEU A 106 4.19 -3.85 -8.02
CA LEU A 106 5.22 -4.43 -7.18
C LEU A 106 6.16 -3.30 -6.72
N ALA A 107 6.45 -3.27 -5.42
CA ALA A 107 7.35 -2.30 -4.82
C ALA A 107 8.37 -3.02 -3.93
N THR A 108 9.59 -2.52 -3.90
CA THR A 108 10.60 -2.96 -2.93
C THR A 108 11.13 -1.78 -2.15
N LEU A 109 11.45 -2.04 -0.89
CA LEU A 109 12.11 -1.10 0.00
C LEU A 109 13.36 -1.74 0.55
N ALA A 110 14.49 -1.07 0.37
CA ALA A 110 15.67 -1.30 1.17
C ALA A 110 15.98 -0.08 2.03
N ILE A 111 16.53 -0.30 3.21
CA ILE A 111 16.93 0.78 4.11
C ILE A 111 18.41 0.62 4.43
N ARG A 112 19.20 1.66 4.16
CA ARG A 112 20.65 1.70 4.42
C ARG A 112 21.03 3.04 5.01
N ASP A 113 21.65 3.01 6.19
CA ASP A 113 22.12 4.20 6.90
C ASP A 113 21.04 5.29 7.05
N GLY A 114 19.81 4.85 7.33
CA GLY A 114 18.63 5.72 7.46
C GLY A 114 18.03 6.21 6.14
N ASN A 115 18.61 5.86 4.98
CA ASN A 115 18.07 6.22 3.67
C ASN A 115 17.15 5.11 3.13
N TYR A 116 16.06 5.51 2.48
CA TYR A 116 15.07 4.63 1.87
C TYR A 116 15.34 4.51 0.36
N ASP A 117 15.65 3.30 -0.09
CA ASP A 117 15.81 2.95 -1.51
C ASP A 117 14.56 2.22 -1.99
N TRP A 118 13.71 2.95 -2.70
CA TRP A 118 12.49 2.44 -3.29
C TRP A 118 12.67 2.09 -4.76
N GLN A 119 12.21 0.89 -5.14
CA GLN A 119 12.04 0.52 -6.54
C GLN A 119 10.61 0.05 -6.76
N THR A 120 10.00 0.45 -7.88
CA THR A 120 8.60 0.12 -8.17
C THR A 120 8.44 -0.31 -9.61
N SER A 121 7.59 -1.31 -9.86
CA SER A 121 7.27 -1.74 -11.21
C SER A 121 6.60 -0.61 -12.00
N LYS A 122 6.62 -0.74 -13.33
CA LYS A 122 5.76 0.07 -14.19
C LYS A 122 4.29 -0.31 -13.94
N LYS A 123 3.36 0.55 -14.38
CA LYS A 123 1.95 0.18 -14.46
C LYS A 123 1.81 -0.98 -15.44
N ASP A 124 1.00 -1.96 -15.07
CA ASP A 124 0.63 -3.08 -15.92
C ASP A 124 -0.90 -3.16 -16.04
N PRO A 125 -1.50 -2.54 -17.08
CA PRO A 125 -2.94 -2.57 -17.26
C PRO A 125 -3.46 -3.97 -17.62
N GLU A 126 -2.63 -4.85 -18.17
CA GLU A 126 -3.05 -6.22 -18.51
C GLU A 126 -3.13 -7.09 -17.26
N ALA A 127 -2.11 -7.03 -16.39
CA ALA A 127 -2.14 -7.71 -15.10
C ALA A 127 -3.29 -7.20 -14.20
N LEU A 128 -3.50 -5.88 -14.16
CA LEU A 128 -4.64 -5.29 -13.43
C LEU A 128 -5.98 -5.80 -13.96
N LYS A 129 -6.15 -5.79 -15.29
CA LYS A 129 -7.38 -6.28 -15.93
C LYS A 129 -7.59 -7.76 -15.64
N ALA A 130 -6.54 -8.57 -15.72
CA ALA A 130 -6.61 -9.99 -15.39
C ALA A 130 -7.09 -10.19 -13.95
N TYR A 131 -6.48 -9.49 -12.98
CA TYR A 131 -6.89 -9.49 -11.57
C TYR A 131 -8.38 -9.14 -11.41
N GLN A 132 -8.81 -7.99 -11.94
CA GLN A 132 -10.21 -7.54 -11.83
C GLN A 132 -11.21 -8.52 -12.49
N GLN A 133 -10.89 -9.06 -13.66
CA GLN A 133 -11.78 -9.97 -14.38
C GLN A 133 -11.97 -11.30 -13.65
N PHE A 134 -10.95 -11.77 -12.94
CA PHE A 134 -11.06 -12.99 -12.17
C PHE A 134 -12.08 -12.88 -11.04
N ASP A 135 -12.04 -11.78 -10.30
CA ASP A 135 -12.98 -11.56 -9.20
C ASP A 135 -14.38 -11.26 -9.69
N GLU A 136 -14.49 -10.54 -10.81
CA GLU A 136 -15.77 -10.35 -11.48
C GLU A 136 -16.39 -11.68 -11.91
N ARG A 137 -15.62 -12.60 -12.50
CA ARG A 137 -16.10 -13.95 -12.85
C ARG A 137 -16.55 -14.73 -11.62
N ARG A 138 -15.70 -14.80 -10.59
CA ARG A 138 -15.99 -15.50 -9.32
C ARG A 138 -17.26 -14.96 -8.67
N TRP A 139 -17.46 -13.64 -8.70
CA TRP A 139 -18.66 -13.01 -8.19
C TRP A 139 -19.91 -13.38 -9.01
N ARG A 140 -19.85 -13.27 -10.35
CA ARG A 140 -20.98 -13.61 -11.23
C ARG A 140 -21.37 -15.08 -11.13
N GLU A 141 -20.40 -15.98 -10.99
CA GLU A 141 -20.67 -17.41 -10.77
C GLU A 141 -21.42 -17.65 -9.45
N ARG A 142 -21.10 -16.89 -8.40
CA ARG A 142 -21.75 -17.02 -7.09
C ARG A 142 -23.10 -16.31 -7.00
N PHE A 143 -23.30 -15.24 -7.76
CA PHE A 143 -24.50 -14.40 -7.70
C PHE A 143 -25.00 -13.99 -9.10
N PRO A 144 -25.48 -14.95 -9.92
CA PRO A 144 -25.79 -14.71 -11.34
C PRO A 144 -26.89 -13.66 -11.56
N ASP A 145 -27.83 -13.52 -10.63
CA ASP A 145 -28.95 -12.58 -10.75
C ASP A 145 -28.63 -11.15 -10.31
N ARG A 146 -27.45 -10.91 -9.72
CA ARG A 146 -27.06 -9.57 -9.25
C ARG A 146 -26.36 -8.80 -10.38
N LYS A 147 -26.78 -7.54 -10.57
CA LYS A 147 -26.22 -6.67 -11.62
C LYS A 147 -24.88 -6.03 -11.27
N THR A 148 -24.59 -5.85 -9.98
CA THR A 148 -23.40 -5.11 -9.52
C THR A 148 -22.69 -5.84 -8.38
N ALA A 149 -21.37 -5.97 -8.51
CA ALA A 149 -20.53 -6.58 -7.49
C ALA A 149 -20.43 -5.67 -6.25
N PRO A 150 -20.51 -6.22 -5.03
CA PRO A 150 -20.18 -5.45 -3.85
C PRO A 150 -18.66 -5.14 -3.81
N PRO A 151 -18.25 -4.09 -3.06
CA PRO A 151 -16.86 -3.64 -2.96
C PRO A 151 -15.82 -4.71 -2.64
N GLU A 152 -16.22 -5.74 -1.89
CA GLU A 152 -15.38 -6.88 -1.52
C GLU A 152 -14.83 -7.66 -2.73
N TYR A 153 -15.46 -7.55 -3.90
CA TYR A 153 -15.00 -8.16 -5.17
C TYR A 153 -14.30 -7.18 -6.12
N THR A 154 -14.15 -5.92 -5.71
CA THR A 154 -13.52 -4.88 -6.54
C THR A 154 -12.33 -4.23 -5.86
N SER A 155 -12.08 -4.51 -4.58
CA SER A 155 -11.01 -3.92 -3.78
C SER A 155 -9.69 -4.71 -3.87
N PHE A 156 -8.64 -4.17 -3.25
CA PHE A 156 -7.37 -4.85 -3.05
C PHE A 156 -6.85 -4.61 -1.62
N PRO A 157 -6.21 -5.61 -0.99
CA PRO A 157 -6.23 -7.02 -1.37
C PRO A 157 -7.55 -7.68 -0.96
N GLN A 158 -7.98 -8.73 -1.66
CA GLN A 158 -9.17 -9.50 -1.27
C GLN A 158 -8.81 -10.65 -0.33
N ALA A 159 -9.77 -11.09 0.49
CA ALA A 159 -9.53 -12.14 1.48
C ALA A 159 -9.06 -13.47 0.87
N ALA A 160 -9.46 -13.76 -0.37
CA ALA A 160 -9.10 -14.98 -1.09
C ALA A 160 -7.79 -14.86 -1.89
N ASP A 161 -7.17 -13.68 -1.93
CA ASP A 161 -5.96 -13.48 -2.73
C ASP A 161 -4.79 -14.28 -2.19
N GLN A 162 -4.10 -14.96 -3.11
CA GLN A 162 -2.86 -15.68 -2.82
C GLN A 162 -1.82 -15.32 -3.86
N PHE A 163 -0.67 -14.82 -3.40
CA PHE A 163 0.42 -14.39 -4.24
C PHE A 163 1.64 -15.28 -4.01
N ASP A 164 2.23 -15.76 -5.09
CA ASP A 164 3.56 -16.35 -5.09
C ASP A 164 4.59 -15.29 -5.45
N VAL A 165 5.79 -15.41 -4.88
CA VAL A 165 6.91 -14.50 -5.16
C VAL A 165 8.16 -15.27 -5.52
N GLU A 166 8.67 -14.93 -6.68
CA GLU A 166 9.95 -15.38 -7.21
C GLU A 166 10.94 -14.22 -7.13
N VAL A 167 12.16 -14.53 -6.68
CA VAL A 167 13.20 -13.53 -6.45
C VAL A 167 14.47 -14.04 -7.09
N SER A 168 15.05 -13.24 -7.97
CA SER A 168 16.37 -13.46 -8.56
C SER A 168 17.22 -12.21 -8.40
N ASP A 169 18.48 -12.29 -8.81
CA ASP A 169 19.38 -11.13 -8.82
C ASP A 169 19.01 -10.11 -9.92
N GLN A 170 18.16 -10.48 -10.88
CA GLN A 170 17.77 -9.67 -12.04
C GLN A 170 16.38 -9.07 -11.92
N SER A 171 15.44 -9.79 -11.29
CA SER A 171 14.07 -9.33 -11.12
C SER A 171 13.38 -10.00 -9.94
N ILE A 172 12.34 -9.34 -9.46
CA ILE A 172 11.34 -9.90 -8.56
C ILE A 172 10.02 -9.98 -9.30
N THR A 173 9.37 -11.12 -9.18
CA THR A 173 8.08 -11.39 -9.82
C THR A 173 7.07 -11.79 -8.76
N ALA A 174 5.90 -11.14 -8.77
CA ALA A 174 4.75 -11.51 -7.96
C ALA A 174 3.64 -12.02 -8.86
N THR A 175 3.13 -13.21 -8.57
CA THR A 175 2.08 -13.87 -9.36
C THR A 175 0.87 -14.13 -8.49
N HIS A 176 -0.29 -13.62 -8.90
CA HIS A 176 -1.56 -14.00 -8.28
C HIS A 176 -1.94 -15.42 -8.73
N ARG A 177 -1.99 -16.40 -7.81
CA ARG A 177 -2.15 -17.84 -8.13
C ARG A 177 -3.31 -18.15 -9.08
N GLN A 178 -4.40 -17.41 -8.96
CA GLN A 178 -5.52 -17.45 -9.87
C GLN A 178 -6.01 -16.00 -9.97
N PRO A 179 -5.92 -15.33 -11.14
CA PRO A 179 -5.92 -15.90 -12.48
C PRO A 179 -4.55 -16.09 -13.13
N GLY A 180 -3.45 -15.87 -12.41
CA GLY A 180 -2.12 -15.76 -13.03
C GLY A 180 -1.76 -14.34 -13.46
N ALA A 181 -2.35 -13.30 -12.84
CA ALA A 181 -1.86 -11.93 -13.03
C ALA A 181 -0.44 -11.81 -12.49
N VAL A 182 0.48 -11.24 -13.27
CA VAL A 182 1.90 -11.19 -12.96
C VAL A 182 2.36 -9.73 -12.89
N TRP A 183 3.13 -9.39 -11.87
CA TRP A 183 3.83 -8.11 -11.78
C TRP A 183 5.32 -8.37 -11.64
N GLU A 184 6.11 -7.75 -12.52
CA GLU A 184 7.56 -7.87 -12.53
C GLU A 184 8.23 -6.54 -12.21
N LEU A 185 9.28 -6.60 -11.40
CA LEU A 185 10.17 -5.51 -11.06
C LEU A 185 11.62 -5.92 -11.37
N PRO A 186 12.21 -5.38 -12.44
CA PRO A 186 13.64 -5.51 -12.69
C PRO A 186 14.44 -4.88 -11.54
N ILE A 187 15.50 -5.55 -11.12
CA ILE A 187 16.42 -5.07 -10.09
C ILE A 187 17.69 -4.57 -10.77
N SER A 188 18.00 -3.30 -10.52
CA SER A 188 19.23 -2.63 -10.96
C SER A 188 20.27 -2.56 -9.84
#